data_AF-A0A2P5BCV2-F1
#
_entry.id   AF-A0A2P5BCV2-F1
#
_cell.length_a   1.000
_cell.length_b   1.000
_cell.length_c   1.000
_cell.angle_alpha   90.00
_cell.angle_beta   90.00
_cell.angle_gamma   90.00
#
_symmetry.space_group_name_H-M   'P 1'
#
loop_
_entity.id
_entity.type
_entity.pdbx_description
1 polymer ?
#
loop_
_entity_poly.entity_id
_entity_poly.type
_entity_poly.pdbx_seq_one_letter_code
_entity_poly.pdbx_strand_id
1 'polypeptide(L)'
;MEPDLSNNNLSGIIPSQLVDLKNLTELNLSYNSLQGPIRDEILKRFLAKPFIGNDNLWSDMLINVLPRCSKQIPNKGIIAEIVRIILPISIFLGFIVIGFVLLRKYSLPNRIVQHDDSATKNEDLLVFQVHEPKKTSGC
;
A
#
# COMPACT_ATOMS: atom_id res chain seq x y z
N MET A 1 19.51 -38.51 35.52
CA MET A 1 18.17 -38.48 36.14
C MET A 1 17.23 -37.95 35.08
N GLU A 2 16.11 -38.63 34.86
CA GLU A 2 15.13 -38.32 33.82
C GLU A 2 13.93 -37.62 34.49
N PRO A 3 13.87 -36.28 34.50
CA PRO A 3 12.69 -35.56 34.97
C PRO A 3 11.56 -35.67 33.95
N ASP A 4 10.52 -36.40 34.33
CA ASP A 4 9.22 -36.35 33.67
C ASP A 4 8.33 -35.29 34.34
N LEU A 5 8.00 -34.26 33.58
CA LEU A 5 7.13 -33.16 33.96
C LEU A 5 5.94 -33.04 32.99
N SER A 6 5.65 -34.11 32.25
CA SER A 6 4.52 -34.13 31.32
C SER A 6 3.17 -34.03 32.04
N ASN A 7 2.13 -33.60 31.32
CA ASN A 7 0.76 -33.53 31.82
C ASN A 7 0.61 -32.66 33.08
N ASN A 8 1.32 -31.54 33.11
CA ASN A 8 1.22 -30.54 34.16
C ASN A 8 0.65 -29.23 33.59
N ASN A 9 0.50 -28.24 34.46
CA ASN A 9 0.04 -26.90 34.07
C ASN A 9 1.20 -25.90 34.01
N LEU A 10 2.41 -26.36 33.63
CA LEU A 10 3.56 -25.48 33.47
C LEU A 10 3.30 -24.50 32.33
N SER A 11 3.62 -23.23 32.55
CA SER A 11 3.37 -22.16 31.58
C SER A 11 4.56 -21.22 31.48
N GLY A 12 4.53 -20.34 30.48
CA GLY A 12 5.62 -19.42 30.19
C GLY A 12 6.57 -19.95 29.11
N ILE A 13 7.72 -19.30 29.00
CA ILE A 13 8.70 -19.53 27.93
C ILE A 13 9.77 -20.49 28.42
N ILE A 14 10.21 -21.41 27.55
CA ILE A 14 11.31 -22.31 27.85
C ILE A 14 12.62 -21.50 27.92
N PRO A 15 13.33 -21.48 29.06
CA PRO A 15 14.57 -20.71 29.21
C PRO A 15 15.70 -21.31 28.36
N SER A 16 16.52 -20.46 27.74
CA SER A 16 17.70 -20.88 26.97
C SER A 16 18.69 -21.71 27.79
N GLN A 17 18.79 -21.39 29.07
CA GLN A 17 19.71 -22.01 30.03
C GLN A 17 19.43 -23.50 30.24
N LEU A 18 18.28 -24.00 29.77
CA LEU A 18 17.99 -25.43 29.75
C LEU A 18 19.06 -26.23 28.98
N VAL A 19 19.69 -25.61 27.97
CA VAL A 19 20.79 -26.21 27.20
C VAL A 19 22.11 -26.26 27.98
N ASP A 20 22.25 -25.52 29.07
CA ASP A 20 23.49 -25.48 29.86
C ASP A 20 23.55 -26.60 30.92
N LEU A 21 22.41 -27.24 31.21
CA LEU A 21 22.29 -28.26 32.24
C LEU A 21 22.91 -29.59 31.78
N LYS A 22 24.24 -29.73 31.80
CA LYS A 22 24.97 -30.88 31.22
C LYS A 22 24.53 -32.27 31.73
N ASN A 23 24.06 -32.36 32.97
CA ASN A 23 23.62 -33.62 33.57
C ASN A 23 22.18 -34.00 33.20
N LEU A 24 21.45 -33.12 32.52
CA LEU A 24 20.09 -33.36 32.06
C LEU A 24 20.11 -34.05 30.69
N THR A 25 20.05 -35.38 30.69
CA THR A 25 20.09 -36.18 29.46
C THR A 25 18.72 -36.36 28.83
N GLU A 26 17.69 -36.36 29.66
CA GLU A 26 16.31 -36.63 29.26
C GLU A 26 15.40 -35.62 29.95
N LEU A 27 14.29 -35.29 29.30
CA LEU A 27 13.32 -34.32 29.78
C LEU A 27 12.00 -34.61 29.09
N ASN A 28 10.89 -34.58 29.83
CA ASN A 28 9.56 -34.64 29.24
C ASN A 28 8.73 -33.45 29.76
N LEU A 29 8.38 -32.52 28.87
CA LEU A 29 7.53 -31.36 29.14
C LEU A 29 6.24 -31.40 28.30
N SER A 30 5.89 -32.58 27.78
CA SER A 30 4.76 -32.73 26.88
C SER A 30 3.45 -32.44 27.61
N TYR A 31 2.44 -32.00 26.87
CA TYR A 31 1.11 -31.73 27.40
C TYR A 31 1.13 -30.75 28.60
N ASN A 32 1.73 -29.58 28.38
CA ASN A 32 1.73 -28.45 29.31
C ASN A 32 1.18 -27.20 28.61
N SER A 33 1.19 -26.05 29.29
CA SER A 33 0.77 -24.75 28.77
C SER A 33 1.95 -23.84 28.41
N LEU A 34 3.08 -24.42 27.97
CA LEU A 34 4.26 -23.64 27.57
C LEU A 34 4.00 -22.87 26.27
N GLN A 35 4.68 -21.74 26.10
CA GLN A 35 4.45 -20.82 24.98
C GLN A 35 5.73 -20.17 24.46
N GLY A 36 5.68 -19.72 23.20
CA GLY A 36 6.76 -18.96 22.58
C GLY A 36 7.71 -19.80 21.74
N PRO A 37 8.82 -19.20 21.29
CA PRO A 37 9.78 -19.87 20.43
C PRO A 37 10.56 -20.95 21.19
N ILE A 38 10.67 -22.13 20.60
CA ILE A 38 11.71 -23.09 21.00
C ILE A 38 12.98 -22.76 20.23
N ARG A 39 14.04 -22.43 20.97
CA ARG A 39 15.36 -22.14 20.38
C ARG A 39 15.92 -23.40 19.73
N ASP A 40 16.58 -23.27 18.58
CA ASP A 40 17.16 -24.39 17.83
C ASP A 40 18.13 -25.23 18.67
N GLU A 41 18.86 -24.61 19.60
CA GLU A 41 19.78 -25.30 20.50
C GLU A 41 19.06 -26.30 21.42
N ILE A 42 17.86 -25.95 21.90
CA ILE A 42 17.02 -26.82 22.72
C ILE A 42 16.51 -27.99 21.88
N LEU A 43 16.06 -27.71 20.65
CA LEU A 43 15.59 -28.76 19.73
C LEU A 43 16.70 -29.71 19.29
N LYS A 44 17.92 -29.21 19.06
CA LYS A 44 19.07 -30.05 18.74
C LYS A 44 19.42 -30.98 19.90
N ARG A 45 19.23 -30.52 21.13
CA ARG A 45 19.58 -31.27 22.33
C ARG A 45 18.52 -32.30 22.73
N PHE A 46 17.26 -31.89 22.78
CA PHE A 46 16.16 -32.68 23.35
C PHE A 46 15.17 -33.20 22.29
N LEU A 47 15.34 -32.82 21.02
CA LEU A 47 14.39 -33.06 19.94
C LEU A 47 13.02 -32.43 20.23
N ALA A 48 12.00 -32.77 19.44
CA ALA A 48 10.65 -32.22 19.61
C ALA A 48 9.77 -33.00 20.58
N LYS A 49 10.04 -34.29 20.79
CA LYS A 49 9.18 -35.20 21.58
C LYS A 49 8.84 -34.65 22.97
N PRO A 50 9.79 -34.06 23.74
CA PRO A 50 9.50 -33.49 25.05
C PRO A 50 8.56 -32.29 25.04
N PHE A 51 8.26 -31.68 23.90
CA PHE A 51 7.53 -30.42 23.81
C PHE A 51 6.16 -30.56 23.13
N ILE A 52 5.79 -31.77 22.69
CA ILE A 52 4.52 -32.05 22.03
C ILE A 52 3.34 -31.75 22.97
N GLY A 53 2.21 -31.27 22.42
CA GLY A 53 1.00 -30.98 23.19
C GLY A 53 1.04 -29.66 23.96
N ASN A 54 1.99 -28.77 23.66
CA ASN A 54 2.00 -27.38 24.11
C ASN A 54 1.55 -26.48 22.95
N ASP A 55 0.26 -26.12 22.90
CA ASP A 55 -0.37 -25.51 21.72
C ASP A 55 0.24 -24.17 21.28
N ASN A 56 0.90 -23.46 22.20
CA ASN A 56 1.47 -22.14 21.96
C ASN A 56 2.99 -22.15 21.76
N LEU A 57 3.63 -23.33 21.73
CA LEU A 57 5.04 -23.46 21.34
C LEU A 57 5.16 -23.46 19.82
N TRP A 58 6.22 -22.84 19.32
CA TRP A 58 6.49 -22.78 17.88
C TRP A 58 7.99 -22.84 17.58
N SER A 59 8.31 -23.28 16.36
CA SER A 59 9.69 -23.30 15.85
C SER A 59 9.70 -23.13 14.34
N ASP A 60 10.72 -22.44 13.82
CA ASP A 60 10.92 -22.31 12.38
C ASP A 60 11.62 -23.54 11.77
N MET A 61 12.29 -24.36 12.60
CA MET A 61 13.07 -25.53 12.17
C MET A 61 12.21 -26.78 11.95
N LEU A 62 11.12 -26.98 12.73
CA LEU A 62 10.35 -28.23 12.76
C LEU A 62 8.88 -28.04 12.41
N ILE A 63 8.61 -27.53 11.22
CA ILE A 63 7.27 -27.12 10.75
C ILE A 63 6.25 -28.29 10.74
N ASN A 64 6.73 -29.52 10.58
CA ASN A 64 5.88 -30.72 10.53
C ASN A 64 5.52 -31.26 11.93
N VAL A 65 6.15 -30.72 12.98
CA VAL A 65 5.98 -31.20 14.37
C VAL A 65 5.49 -30.07 15.28
N LEU A 66 5.95 -28.85 15.05
CA LEU A 66 5.58 -27.65 15.78
C LEU A 66 5.09 -26.58 14.80
N PRO A 67 4.09 -25.78 15.18
CA PRO A 67 3.63 -24.68 14.34
C PRO A 67 4.76 -23.68 14.12
N ARG A 68 4.76 -22.99 12.97
CA ARG A 68 5.60 -21.80 12.76
C ARG A 68 5.07 -20.65 13.60
N CYS A 69 5.92 -19.65 13.84
CA CYS A 69 5.48 -18.39 14.43
C CYS A 69 4.27 -17.85 13.67
N SER A 70 3.10 -17.86 14.31
CA SER A 70 2.00 -17.02 13.90
C SER A 70 2.29 -15.62 14.42
N LYS A 71 3.28 -14.95 13.81
CA LYS A 71 2.98 -13.56 13.49
C LYS A 71 1.78 -13.70 12.59
N GLN A 72 0.59 -13.39 13.10
CA GLN A 72 -0.45 -12.89 12.23
C GLN A 72 0.27 -11.82 11.40
N ILE A 73 0.67 -12.17 10.17
CA ILE A 73 0.56 -11.23 9.08
C ILE A 73 -0.91 -10.87 9.24
N PRO A 74 -1.25 -9.69 9.79
CA PRO A 74 -2.65 -9.35 9.86
C PRO A 74 -3.13 -9.59 8.44
N ASN A 75 -4.21 -10.34 8.28
CA ASN A 75 -4.89 -10.47 7.00
C ASN A 75 -5.47 -9.09 6.66
N LYS A 76 -4.63 -8.05 6.57
CA LYS A 76 -4.82 -6.93 5.67
C LYS A 76 -4.71 -7.61 4.31
N GLY A 77 -5.83 -8.22 3.93
CA GLY A 77 -5.92 -9.04 2.74
C GLY A 77 -5.36 -8.25 1.58
N ILE A 78 -4.77 -8.94 0.62
CA ILE A 78 -4.18 -8.37 -0.60
C ILE A 78 -5.10 -7.27 -1.19
N ILE A 79 -6.42 -7.40 -1.04
CA ILE A 79 -7.46 -6.41 -1.37
C ILE A 79 -7.21 -5.03 -0.71
N ALA A 80 -6.89 -4.95 0.57
CA ALA A 80 -6.64 -3.69 1.27
C ALA A 80 -5.39 -2.95 0.74
N GLU A 81 -4.37 -3.70 0.28
CA GLU A 81 -3.19 -3.11 -0.35
C GLU A 81 -3.50 -2.64 -1.79
N ILE A 82 -4.31 -3.39 -2.54
CA ILE A 82 -4.76 -3.00 -3.88
C ILE A 82 -5.65 -1.74 -3.84
N VAL A 83 -6.58 -1.65 -2.89
CA VAL A 83 -7.54 -0.52 -2.77
C VAL A 83 -6.83 0.81 -2.55
N ARG A 84 -5.69 0.82 -1.83
CA ARG A 84 -4.88 2.03 -1.62
C ARG A 84 -4.38 2.66 -2.92
N ILE A 85 -4.13 1.85 -3.95
CA ILE A 85 -3.58 2.30 -5.24
C ILE A 85 -4.70 2.57 -6.24
N ILE A 86 -5.74 1.73 -6.29
CA ILE A 86 -6.84 1.86 -7.26
C ILE A 86 -7.68 3.12 -7.01
N LEU A 87 -7.91 3.47 -5.74
CA LEU A 87 -8.75 4.61 -5.37
C LEU A 87 -8.27 5.93 -6.00
N PRO A 88 -7.01 6.38 -5.82
CA PRO A 88 -6.54 7.63 -6.43
C PRO A 88 -6.48 7.59 -7.97
N ILE A 89 -6.12 6.44 -8.55
CA ILE A 89 -6.04 6.30 -10.02
C ILE A 89 -7.42 6.48 -10.66
N SER A 90 -8.46 5.87 -10.08
CA SER A 90 -9.83 5.99 -10.59
C SER A 90 -10.35 7.43 -10.55
N ILE A 91 -10.04 8.16 -9.48
CA ILE A 91 -10.41 9.57 -9.31
C ILE A 91 -9.71 10.43 -10.37
N PHE A 92 -8.40 10.22 -10.58
CA PHE A 92 -7.62 10.96 -11.57
C PHE A 92 -8.13 10.74 -13.01
N LEU A 93 -8.44 9.49 -13.37
CA LEU A 93 -9.07 9.16 -14.66
C LEU A 93 -10.42 9.86 -14.83
N GLY A 94 -11.23 9.92 -13.76
CA GLY A 94 -12.50 10.65 -13.75
C GLY A 94 -12.33 12.14 -14.08
N PHE A 95 -11.35 12.81 -13.45
CA PHE A 95 -11.06 14.22 -13.74
C PHE A 95 -10.60 14.45 -15.19
N ILE A 96 -9.79 13.55 -15.75
CA ILE A 96 -9.37 13.62 -17.16
C ILE A 96 -10.58 13.55 -18.10
N VAL A 97 -11.49 12.59 -17.86
CA VAL A 97 -12.70 12.43 -18.68
C VAL A 97 -13.61 13.65 -18.57
N ILE A 98 -13.86 14.15 -17.36
CA ILE A 98 -14.67 15.34 -17.12
C ILE A 98 -14.04 16.56 -17.83
N GLY A 99 -12.73 16.75 -17.68
CA GLY A 99 -11.99 17.82 -18.34
C GLY A 99 -12.14 17.76 -19.86
N PHE A 100 -12.00 16.58 -20.47
CA PHE A 100 -12.18 16.39 -21.90
C PHE A 100 -13.60 16.73 -22.39
N VAL A 101 -14.63 16.34 -21.63
CA VAL A 101 -16.03 16.66 -21.94
C VAL A 101 -16.27 18.17 -21.87
N LEU A 102 -15.75 18.82 -20.82
CA LEU A 102 -15.83 20.27 -20.67
C LEU A 102 -15.10 20.98 -21.83
N LEU A 103 -13.89 20.55 -22.19
CA LEU A 103 -13.15 21.12 -23.32
C LEU A 103 -13.94 21.02 -24.63
N ARG A 104 -14.60 19.90 -24.91
CA ARG A 104 -15.48 19.79 -26.09
C ARG A 104 -16.67 20.72 -26.03
N LYS A 105 -17.28 20.91 -24.85
CA LYS A 105 -18.42 21.80 -24.65
C LYS A 105 -18.04 23.28 -24.79
N TYR A 106 -16.87 23.68 -24.28
CA TYR A 106 -16.37 25.05 -24.37
C TYR A 106 -15.70 25.37 -25.72
N SER A 107 -15.25 24.35 -26.46
CA SER A 107 -14.72 24.50 -27.83
C SER A 107 -15.80 24.72 -28.90
N LEU A 108 -17.05 24.97 -28.51
CA LEU A 108 -18.18 25.26 -29.40
C LEU A 108 -18.94 26.49 -28.89
N PRO A 109 -19.17 27.55 -29.68
CA PRO A 109 -18.31 28.22 -30.66
C PRO A 109 -18.15 29.73 -30.35
N ASN A 110 -16.94 30.28 -30.48
CA ASN A 110 -16.70 31.73 -30.51
C ASN A 110 -17.04 32.32 -31.91
N ARG A 111 -18.27 32.10 -32.41
CA ARG A 111 -18.75 32.56 -33.73
C ARG A 111 -19.82 33.67 -33.66
N ILE A 112 -19.81 34.48 -32.59
CA ILE A 112 -20.66 35.68 -32.50
C ILE A 112 -19.78 36.87 -32.09
N VAL A 113 -18.78 37.19 -32.91
CA VAL A 113 -18.22 38.55 -33.01
C VAL A 113 -18.17 38.89 -34.51
N GLN A 114 -19.34 38.92 -35.12
CA GLN A 114 -19.65 39.88 -36.18
C GLN A 114 -20.89 40.63 -35.68
N HIS A 115 -20.67 41.52 -34.71
CA HIS A 115 -21.65 42.53 -34.38
C HIS A 115 -21.37 43.71 -35.33
N ASP A 116 -22.29 43.84 -36.27
CA ASP A 116 -22.65 45.01 -37.06
C ASP A 116 -22.09 46.34 -36.50
N ASP A 117 -21.16 46.95 -37.26
CA ASP A 117 -20.81 48.35 -37.14
C ASP A 117 -21.16 49.06 -38.45
N SER A 118 -22.18 49.92 -38.35
CA SER A 118 -22.48 51.08 -39.19
C SER A 118 -23.05 50.86 -40.60
N ALA A 119 -24.38 50.95 -40.67
CA ALA A 119 -25.03 51.79 -41.68
C ALA A 119 -24.26 53.12 -41.80
N THR A 120 -23.83 53.58 -42.97
CA THR A 120 -24.71 54.25 -43.95
C THR A 120 -23.95 54.36 -45.27
N LYS A 121 -24.41 53.64 -46.31
CA LYS A 121 -24.28 54.14 -47.69
C LYS A 121 -25.42 55.13 -47.87
N ASN A 122 -25.13 56.39 -48.15
CA ASN A 122 -25.95 57.25 -48.98
C ASN A 122 -25.04 58.32 -49.58
N GLU A 123 -25.19 58.48 -50.88
CA GLU A 123 -24.48 59.40 -51.75
C GLU A 123 -24.92 60.87 -51.51
N ASP A 124 -24.24 61.79 -52.19
CA ASP A 124 -24.48 63.23 -52.29
C ASP A 124 -24.00 64.12 -51.13
N LEU A 125 -22.78 64.65 -51.24
CA LEU A 125 -22.62 66.09 -51.44
C LEU A 125 -21.20 66.47 -51.90
N LEU A 126 -21.21 67.26 -52.96
CA LEU A 126 -20.10 67.83 -53.71
C LEU A 126 -19.15 68.71 -52.88
N VAL A 127 -18.05 69.07 -53.56
CA VAL A 127 -17.30 70.35 -53.45
C VAL A 127 -15.92 70.25 -52.79
N PHE A 128 -14.93 69.95 -53.65
CA PHE A 128 -13.78 70.81 -53.99
C PHE A 128 -12.65 71.08 -52.96
N GLN A 129 -11.43 71.08 -53.53
CA GLN A 129 -10.17 71.72 -53.13
C GLN A 129 -9.20 70.86 -52.28
N VAL A 130 -8.16 70.28 -52.91
CA VAL A 130 -6.80 70.84 -53.10
C VAL A 130 -5.93 70.68 -51.84
N HIS A 131 -4.97 69.74 -51.85
CA HIS A 131 -3.52 69.97 -51.94
C HIS A 131 -2.76 68.70 -51.50
N GLU A 132 -1.92 68.17 -52.38
CA GLU A 132 -0.81 67.27 -52.08
C GLU A 132 0.34 68.03 -51.37
N PRO A 133 1.54 67.47 -51.10
CA PRO A 133 1.92 66.17 -50.51
C PRO A 133 3.00 66.36 -49.41
N LYS A 134 3.48 65.30 -48.76
CA LYS A 134 4.90 64.86 -48.85
C LYS A 134 5.27 63.69 -47.92
N LYS A 135 6.13 62.86 -48.52
CA LYS A 135 6.87 61.68 -48.06
C LYS A 135 7.86 61.94 -46.92
N THR A 136 8.41 60.81 -46.46
CA THR A 136 9.76 60.53 -45.91
C THR A 136 9.78 60.35 -44.38
N SER A 137 10.58 59.49 -43.74
CA SER A 137 11.33 58.24 -44.04
C SER A 137 12.27 58.02 -42.84
N GLY A 138 12.44 56.78 -42.38
CA GLY A 138 13.64 56.29 -41.65
C GLY A 138 13.80 56.77 -40.20
N CYS A 139 14.41 56.01 -39.29
CA CYS A 139 15.30 54.85 -39.43
C CYS A 139 14.66 53.51 -39.03
#